data_AF-A0A8D8N988-F1
#
_entry.id   AF-A0A8D8N988-F1
#
_cell.length_a   1.000
_cell.length_b   1.000
_cell.length_c   1.000
_cell.angle_alpha   90.00
_cell.angle_beta   90.00
_cell.angle_gamma   90.00
#
_symmetry.space_group_name_H-M   'P 1'
#
loop_
_entity.id
_entity.type
_entity.pdbx_description
1 polymer ?
#
loop_
_entity_poly.entity_id
_entity_poly.type
_entity_poly.pdbx_seq_one_letter_code
_entity_poly.pdbx_strand_id
1 'polypeptide(L)'
;MLNPTFNVKTLNDFVPLFEKCALMMVNRLKSCPKGVALDIAEYTRRCALEMVLATTLGASVLVRDENEKFLECLRILFVIVGKRMFNGLLFSDLIYSFTQDYADEERARKFVTEFSLKVCFQVR
;
A
#
# COMPACT_ATOMS: atom_id res chain seq x y z
N MET A 1 -1.85 -20.74 -8.21
CA MET A 1 -3.31 -20.55 -8.38
C MET A 1 -3.74 -19.09 -8.62
N LEU A 2 -2.82 -18.15 -8.93
CA LEU A 2 -3.16 -16.73 -9.15
C LEU A 2 -3.45 -16.36 -10.61
N ASN A 3 -2.92 -17.11 -11.57
CA ASN A 3 -3.00 -16.77 -13.00
C ASN A 3 -4.42 -16.49 -13.52
N PRO A 4 -5.47 -17.25 -13.11
CA PRO A 4 -6.84 -16.98 -13.55
C PRO A 4 -7.39 -15.63 -13.10
N THR A 5 -6.90 -15.05 -11.99
CA THR A 5 -7.39 -13.76 -11.45
C THR A 5 -6.89 -12.56 -12.27
N PHE A 6 -5.86 -12.75 -13.10
CA PHE A 6 -5.27 -11.70 -13.94
C PHE A 6 -5.57 -11.89 -15.44
N ASN A 7 -6.68 -12.56 -15.77
CA ASN A 7 -7.12 -12.68 -17.16
C ASN A 7 -7.75 -11.35 -17.66
N VAL A 8 -7.74 -11.12 -18.97
CA VAL A 8 -8.21 -9.87 -19.60
C VAL A 8 -9.67 -9.54 -19.26
N LYS A 9 -10.54 -10.55 -19.14
CA LYS A 9 -11.95 -10.34 -18.78
C LYS A 9 -12.06 -9.73 -17.37
N THR A 10 -11.36 -10.31 -16.40
CA THR A 10 -11.32 -9.79 -15.02
C THR A 10 -10.70 -8.40 -14.95
N LEU A 11 -9.66 -8.11 -15.73
CA LEU A 11 -9.06 -6.78 -15.80
C LEU A 11 -10.01 -5.73 -16.38
N ASN A 12 -10.82 -6.08 -17.38
CA ASN A 12 -11.82 -5.17 -17.94
C ASN A 12 -12.89 -4.80 -16.91
N ASP A 13 -13.28 -5.74 -16.04
CA ASP A 13 -14.24 -5.49 -14.96
C ASP A 13 -13.69 -4.49 -13.90
N PHE A 14 -12.37 -4.28 -13.86
CA PHE A 14 -11.73 -3.31 -12.95
C PHE A 14 -11.73 -1.86 -13.46
N VAL A 15 -11.95 -1.63 -14.76
CA VAL A 15 -11.87 -0.28 -15.36
C VAL A 15 -12.75 0.75 -14.65
N PRO A 16 -14.03 0.47 -14.31
CA PRO A 16 -14.87 1.42 -13.59
C PRO A 16 -14.33 1.77 -12.19
N LEU A 17 -13.64 0.84 -11.53
CA LEU A 17 -13.02 1.06 -10.22
C LEU A 17 -11.78 1.94 -10.35
N PHE A 18 -10.97 1.72 -11.40
CA PHE A 18 -9.82 2.58 -11.70
C PHE A 18 -10.24 4.01 -11.99
N GLU A 19 -11.29 4.22 -12.79
CA GLU A 19 -11.84 5.54 -13.06
C GLU A 19 -12.29 6.23 -11.75
N LYS A 20 -13.04 5.53 -10.90
CA LYS A 20 -13.48 6.05 -9.61
C LYS A 20 -12.31 6.49 -8.72
N CYS A 21 -11.28 5.65 -8.57
CA CYS A 21 -10.09 5.98 -7.78
C CYS A 21 -9.30 7.16 -8.37
N ALA A 22 -9.18 7.23 -9.70
CA ALA A 22 -8.51 8.33 -10.39
C ALA A 22 -9.27 9.66 -10.20
N LEU A 23 -10.61 9.66 -10.31
CA LEU A 23 -11.43 10.83 -10.06
C LEU A 23 -11.33 11.31 -8.61
N MET A 24 -11.27 10.40 -7.64
CA MET A 24 -11.02 10.75 -6.23
C MET A 24 -9.66 11.43 -6.04
N MET A 25 -8.61 10.93 -6.71
CA MET A 25 -7.28 11.56 -6.71
C MET A 25 -7.32 12.96 -7.33
N VAL A 26 -7.94 13.13 -8.50
CA VAL A 26 -8.09 14.43 -9.18
C VAL A 26 -8.85 15.42 -8.31
N ASN A 27 -9.91 14.99 -7.62
CA ASN A 27 -10.66 15.85 -6.71
C ASN A 27 -9.81 16.31 -5.52
N ARG A 28 -8.94 15.45 -4.97
CA ARG A 28 -7.98 15.84 -3.92
C ARG A 28 -6.98 16.88 -4.44
N LEU A 29 -6.46 16.69 -5.65
CA LEU A 29 -5.53 17.63 -6.30
C LEU A 29 -6.19 18.99 -6.55
N LYS A 30 -7.46 19.02 -6.94
CA LYS A 30 -8.22 20.28 -7.12
C LYS A 30 -8.40 21.07 -5.83
N SER A 31 -8.35 20.42 -4.67
CA SER A 31 -8.43 21.08 -3.37
C SER A 31 -7.12 21.72 -2.92
N CYS A 32 -6.00 21.47 -3.63
CA CYS A 32 -4.71 22.06 -3.31
C CYS A 32 -4.63 23.53 -3.75
N PRO A 33 -3.88 24.38 -3.03
CA PRO A 33 -3.66 25.77 -3.43
C PRO A 33 -3.00 25.86 -4.82
N LYS A 34 -3.49 26.78 -5.65
CA LYS A 34 -2.90 27.01 -6.98
C LYS A 34 -1.48 27.57 -6.85
N GLY A 35 -0.59 27.13 -7.75
CA GLY A 35 0.79 27.63 -7.82
C GLY A 35 1.77 26.98 -6.84
N VAL A 36 1.33 25.98 -6.06
CA VAL A 36 2.20 25.22 -5.16
C VAL A 36 2.70 23.95 -5.85
N ALA A 37 4.01 23.71 -5.77
CA ALA A 37 4.60 22.45 -6.21
C ALA A 37 4.14 21.31 -5.28
N LEU A 38 3.72 20.20 -5.87
CA LEU A 38 3.19 19.05 -5.15
C LEU A 38 3.92 17.77 -5.56
N ASP A 39 4.15 16.88 -4.60
CA ASP A 39 4.67 15.55 -4.89
C ASP A 39 3.53 14.65 -5.41
N ILE A 40 3.47 14.49 -6.73
CA ILE A 40 2.47 13.63 -7.38
C ILE A 40 2.62 12.15 -6.96
N ALA A 41 3.78 11.73 -6.47
CA ALA A 41 4.01 10.35 -6.01
C ALA A 41 3.16 10.02 -4.78
N GLU A 42 2.87 11.01 -3.92
CA GLU A 42 1.98 10.85 -2.76
C GLU A 42 0.55 10.51 -3.20
N TYR A 43 0.02 11.30 -4.13
CA TYR A 43 -1.33 11.12 -4.67
C TYR A 43 -1.47 9.81 -5.45
N THR A 44 -0.46 9.46 -6.25
CA THR A 44 -0.49 8.25 -7.07
C THR A 44 -0.32 6.97 -6.25
N ARG A 45 0.55 6.92 -5.22
CA ARG A 45 0.63 5.77 -4.30
C ARG A 45 -0.69 5.51 -3.59
N ARG A 46 -1.34 6.57 -3.11
CA ARG A 46 -2.65 6.46 -2.48
C ARG A 46 -3.71 5.97 -3.45
N CYS A 47 -3.76 6.54 -4.65
CA CYS A 47 -4.68 6.11 -5.70
C CYS A 47 -4.46 4.63 -6.06
N ALA A 48 -3.22 4.20 -6.22
CA ALA A 48 -2.87 2.82 -6.53
C ALA A 48 -3.29 1.85 -5.40
N LEU A 49 -3.09 2.23 -4.14
CA LEU A 49 -3.58 1.43 -3.00
C LEU A 49 -5.11 1.32 -3.03
N GLU A 50 -5.82 2.43 -3.24
CA GLU A 50 -7.28 2.43 -3.36
C GLU A 50 -7.77 1.54 -4.51
N MET A 51 -7.08 1.56 -5.66
CA MET A 51 -7.36 0.68 -6.79
C MET A 51 -7.18 -0.80 -6.44
N VAL A 52 -6.04 -1.17 -5.83
CA VAL A 52 -5.75 -2.55 -5.45
C VAL A 52 -6.78 -3.05 -4.45
N LEU A 53 -7.10 -2.26 -3.42
CA LEU A 53 -8.11 -2.63 -2.42
C LEU A 53 -9.51 -2.77 -3.04
N ALA A 54 -9.87 -1.87 -3.95
CA ALA A 54 -11.17 -1.91 -4.62
C ALA A 54 -11.31 -3.15 -5.53
N THR A 55 -10.28 -3.48 -6.32
CA THR A 55 -10.34 -4.57 -7.30
C THR A 55 -10.14 -5.95 -6.69
N THR A 56 -9.29 -6.07 -5.66
CA THR A 56 -9.00 -7.37 -5.05
C THR A 56 -10.02 -7.77 -3.98
N LEU A 57 -10.64 -6.80 -3.30
CA LEU A 57 -11.40 -7.05 -2.07
C LEU A 57 -12.83 -6.49 -2.12
N GLY A 58 -13.23 -5.78 -3.19
CA GLY A 58 -14.57 -5.22 -3.33
C GLY A 58 -14.95 -4.23 -2.21
N ALA A 59 -13.99 -3.83 -1.37
CA ALA A 59 -14.22 -3.07 -0.17
C ALA A 59 -14.60 -1.63 -0.54
N SER A 60 -15.67 -1.13 0.09
CA SER A 60 -16.00 0.29 0.05
C SER A 60 -14.93 1.06 0.81
N VAL A 61 -13.98 1.63 0.05
CA VAL A 61 -13.03 2.68 0.42
C VAL A 61 -12.69 2.70 1.92
N LEU A 62 -11.70 1.89 2.30
CA LEU A 62 -11.14 1.85 3.65
C LEU A 62 -10.81 3.26 4.18
N VAL A 63 -10.89 3.39 5.52
CA VAL A 63 -10.67 4.62 6.28
C VAL A 63 -9.39 5.31 5.80
N ARG A 64 -9.52 6.59 5.41
CA ARG A 64 -8.45 7.38 4.80
C ARG A 64 -7.16 7.36 5.61
N ASP A 65 -7.24 7.38 6.93
CA ASP A 65 -6.09 7.43 7.83
C ASP A 65 -5.36 6.08 7.94
N GLU A 66 -6.10 4.98 7.89
CA GLU A 66 -5.52 3.63 7.91
C GLU A 66 -4.76 3.33 6.62
N ASN A 67 -5.24 3.84 5.48
CA ASN A 67 -4.56 3.70 4.19
C ASN A 67 -3.22 4.44 4.16
N GLU A 68 -3.16 5.66 4.71
CA GLU A 68 -1.91 6.42 4.80
C GLU A 68 -0.92 5.73 5.75
N LYS A 69 -1.39 5.27 6.90
CA LYS A 69 -0.56 4.49 7.82
C LYS A 69 -0.06 3.19 7.18
N PHE A 70 -0.89 2.52 6.38
CA PHE A 70 -0.49 1.33 5.64
C PHE A 70 0.60 1.64 4.62
N LEU A 71 0.47 2.72 3.83
CA LEU A 71 1.51 3.16 2.90
C LEU A 71 2.82 3.46 3.60
N GLU A 72 2.77 4.11 4.76
CA GLU A 72 3.96 4.44 5.54
C GLU A 72 4.65 3.18 6.10
N CYS A 73 3.88 2.26 6.70
CA CYS A 73 4.42 0.98 7.15
C CYS A 73 5.00 0.17 5.97
N LEU A 74 4.32 0.15 4.82
CA LEU A 74 4.81 -0.53 3.63
C LEU A 74 6.12 0.08 3.11
N ARG A 75 6.25 1.41 3.14
CA ARG A 75 7.49 2.13 2.79
C ARG A 75 8.64 1.73 3.72
N ILE A 76 8.39 1.70 5.03
CA ILE A 76 9.39 1.24 6.03
C ILE A 76 9.86 -0.17 5.70
N LEU A 77 8.93 -1.10 5.46
CA LEU A 77 9.24 -2.48 5.10
C LEU A 77 10.07 -2.56 3.81
N PHE A 78 9.71 -1.82 2.75
CA PHE A 78 10.48 -1.83 1.51
C PHE A 78 11.91 -1.30 1.68
N VAL A 79 12.09 -0.21 2.44
CA VAL A 79 13.41 0.35 2.72
C VAL A 79 14.27 -0.67 3.48
N ILE A 80 13.70 -1.30 4.51
CA ILE A 80 14.39 -2.31 5.33
C ILE A 80 14.75 -3.54 4.50
N VAL A 81 13.80 -4.08 3.72
CA VAL A 81 14.05 -5.21 2.82
C VAL A 81 15.16 -4.86 1.83
N GLY A 82 15.14 -3.66 1.25
CA GLY A 82 16.22 -3.17 0.39
C GLY A 82 17.58 -3.13 1.11
N LYS A 83 17.65 -2.57 2.32
CA LYS A 83 18.88 -2.57 3.13
C LYS A 83 19.40 -3.98 3.39
N ARG A 84 18.51 -4.91 3.77
CA ARG A 84 18.86 -6.31 4.04
C ARG A 84 19.33 -7.06 2.80
N MET A 85 18.74 -6.77 1.63
CA MET A 85 19.16 -7.34 0.35
C MET A 85 20.60 -6.96 -0.03
N PHE A 86 21.06 -5.76 0.31
CA PHE A 86 22.38 -5.26 -0.09
C PHE A 86 23.43 -5.21 1.03
N ASN A 87 23.08 -5.64 2.25
CA ASN A 87 24.01 -5.65 3.40
C ASN A 87 24.14 -7.05 3.99
N GLY A 88 25.30 -7.69 3.73
CA GLY A 88 25.59 -9.05 4.22
C GLY A 88 25.56 -9.22 5.74
N LEU A 89 25.78 -8.15 6.52
CA LEU A 89 25.66 -8.21 7.99
C LEU A 89 24.20 -8.26 8.45
N LEU A 90 23.32 -7.51 7.76
CA LEU A 90 21.87 -7.49 8.03
C LEU A 90 21.13 -8.69 7.42
N PHE A 91 21.83 -9.53 6.65
CA PHE A 91 21.30 -10.78 6.13
C PHE A 91 21.12 -11.81 7.25
N SER A 92 22.03 -11.85 8.24
CA SER A 92 21.92 -12.74 9.39
C SER A 92 20.82 -12.26 10.34
N ASP A 93 19.82 -13.11 10.59
CA ASP A 93 18.70 -12.78 11.49
C ASP A 93 19.15 -12.49 12.93
N LEU A 94 20.21 -13.16 13.41
CA LEU A 94 20.73 -12.95 14.75
C LEU A 94 21.29 -11.53 14.90
N ILE A 95 22.18 -11.11 14.01
CA ILE A 95 22.75 -9.75 14.03
C ILE A 95 21.64 -8.72 13.81
N TYR A 96 20.74 -9.00 12.87
CA TYR A 96 19.65 -8.12 12.52
C TYR A 96 18.70 -7.87 13.70
N SER A 97 18.42 -8.88 14.53
CA SER A 97 17.51 -8.77 15.69
C SER A 97 17.94 -7.72 16.72
N PHE A 98 19.23 -7.36 16.76
CA PHE A 98 19.77 -6.34 17.65
C PHE A 98 19.74 -4.92 17.06
N THR A 99 19.19 -4.73 15.86
CA THR A 99 19.17 -3.44 15.16
C THR A 99 17.86 -2.68 15.38
N GLN A 100 17.91 -1.34 15.22
CA GLN A 100 16.70 -0.52 15.19
C GLN A 100 15.80 -0.86 13.99
N ASP A 101 16.40 -1.24 12.86
CA ASP A 101 15.68 -1.66 11.66
C ASP A 101 14.77 -2.87 11.97
N TYR A 102 15.21 -3.84 12.79
CA TYR A 102 14.35 -4.96 13.22
C TYR A 102 13.14 -4.49 14.05
N ALA A 103 13.34 -3.56 14.97
CA ALA A 103 12.23 -3.01 15.78
C ALA A 103 11.22 -2.22 14.92
N ASP A 104 11.71 -1.49 13.92
CA ASP A 104 10.86 -0.75 12.96
C ASP A 104 10.10 -1.71 12.05
N GLU A 105 10.77 -2.76 11.55
CA GLU A 105 10.18 -3.82 10.74
C GLU A 105 9.06 -4.51 11.50
N GLU A 106 9.29 -4.93 12.75
CA GLU A 106 8.31 -5.69 13.53
C GLU A 106 7.04 -4.86 13.80
N ARG A 107 7.21 -3.57 14.13
CA ARG A 107 6.07 -2.65 14.29
C ARG A 107 5.29 -2.48 13.00
N ALA A 108 5.97 -2.25 11.88
CA ALA A 108 5.34 -2.04 10.59
C ALA A 108 4.65 -3.33 10.10
N ARG A 109 5.31 -4.48 10.24
CA ARG A 109 4.81 -5.82 9.89
C ARG A 109 3.56 -6.17 10.66
N LYS A 110 3.53 -5.90 11.98
CA LYS A 110 2.36 -6.12 12.82
C LYS A 110 1.16 -5.33 12.28
N PHE A 111 1.32 -4.03 12.04
CA PHE A 111 0.24 -3.19 11.53
C PHE A 111 -0.23 -3.64 10.13
N VAL A 112 0.69 -3.91 9.20
CA VAL A 112 0.36 -4.39 7.85
C VAL A 112 -0.42 -5.70 7.91
N THR A 113 -0.02 -6.62 8.79
CA THR A 113 -0.70 -7.91 8.98
C THR A 113 -2.11 -7.71 9.53
N GLU A 114 -2.26 -6.89 10.58
CA GLU A 114 -3.57 -6.56 11.17
C GLU A 114 -4.50 -5.89 10.15
N PHE A 115 -3.97 -4.93 9.38
CA PHE A 115 -4.70 -4.29 8.29
C PHE A 115 -5.12 -5.30 7.23
N SER A 116 -4.21 -6.13 6.72
CA SER A 116 -4.53 -7.15 5.72
C SER A 116 -5.60 -8.13 6.22
N LEU A 117 -5.52 -8.58 7.48
CA LEU A 117 -6.54 -9.44 8.08
C LEU A 117 -7.90 -8.74 8.16
N LYS A 118 -7.94 -7.50 8.67
CA LYS A 118 -9.16 -6.69 8.74
C LYS A 118 -9.82 -6.59 7.37
N VAL A 119 -9.04 -6.32 6.33
CA VAL A 119 -9.56 -6.21 4.97
C VAL A 119 -10.05 -7.56 4.45
N CYS A 120 -9.33 -8.67 4.67
CA CYS A 120 -9.78 -10.00 4.27
C CYS A 120 -11.10 -10.42 4.93
N PHE A 121 -11.33 -10.08 6.20
CA PHE A 121 -12.56 -10.44 6.92
C PHE A 121 -13.75 -9.54 6.59
N GLN A 122 -13.53 -8.36 6.02
CA GLN A 122 -14.60 -7.43 5.63
C GLN A 122 -15.36 -7.85 4.36
N VAL A 123 -14.82 -8.82 3.62
CA VAL A 123 -15.36 -9.34 2.33
C VAL A 123 -16.19 -10.61 2.53
N ARG A 124 -16.38 -11.08 3.77
CA ARG A 124 -17.23 -12.22 4.12
C ARG A 124 -18.54 -11.81 4.78
#